data_AF-A0A7J6QT63-F1
#
_entry.id   AF-A0A7J6QT63-F1
#
_cell.length_a   1.000
_cell.length_b   1.000
_cell.length_c   1.000
_cell.angle_alpha   90.00
_cell.angle_beta   90.00
_cell.angle_gamma   90.00
#
_symmetry.space_group_name_H-M   'P 1'
#
loop_
_entity.id
_entity.type
_entity.pdbx_description
1 polymer ?
#
loop_
_entity_poly.entity_id
_entity_poly.type
_entity_poly.pdbx_seq_one_letter_code
_entity_poly.pdbx_strand_id
1 'polypeptide(L)'
;MSPVSSGERGPSHGSLRVCVFTLVFSAVGVGILSLPWAFAVLGMWWGMAILILSGVASLVSMKVLLDVGRATGMNSYQDCVKLYMGSASCRVVEAVLFLDCFGATAAFMNFMFDF
;
A
#
# COMPACT_ATOMS: atom_id res chain seq x y z
N MET A 1 31.88 -19.00 29.25
CA MET A 1 31.00 -17.98 28.65
C MET A 1 30.25 -18.63 27.50
N SER A 2 29.32 -19.53 27.83
CA SER A 2 27.87 -19.28 27.94
C SER A 2 27.19 -19.23 26.56
N PRO A 3 26.34 -20.22 26.26
CA PRO A 3 25.82 -20.54 24.93
C PRO A 3 24.74 -19.54 24.49
N VAL A 4 24.77 -19.11 23.22
CA VAL A 4 23.63 -18.43 22.61
C VAL A 4 22.55 -19.47 22.33
N SER A 5 21.56 -19.45 23.23
CA SER A 5 20.27 -20.13 23.19
C SER A 5 19.69 -20.24 21.78
N SER A 6 19.57 -21.48 21.32
CA SER A 6 18.55 -21.92 20.36
C SER A 6 17.18 -21.49 20.86
N GLY A 7 16.47 -20.60 20.16
CA GLY A 7 15.13 -20.27 20.62
C GLY A 7 14.31 -19.19 19.95
N GLU A 8 14.54 -18.74 18.71
CA GLU A 8 13.51 -18.01 17.96
C GLU A 8 13.58 -18.39 16.48
N ARG A 9 12.81 -19.42 16.10
CA ARG A 9 12.47 -19.67 14.70
C ARG A 9 11.59 -18.48 14.27
N GLY A 10 12.20 -17.48 13.63
CA GLY A 10 11.46 -16.41 12.96
C GLY A 10 10.36 -17.02 12.07
N PRO A 11 9.19 -16.36 11.95
CA PRO A 11 7.98 -16.97 11.42
C PRO A 11 8.22 -17.63 10.06
N SER A 12 8.22 -18.96 10.10
CA SER A 12 8.25 -19.88 8.97
C SER A 12 7.01 -19.67 8.09
N HIS A 13 7.25 -19.44 6.79
CA HIS A 13 6.26 -19.45 5.71
C HIS A 13 5.04 -18.55 5.91
N GLY A 14 5.25 -17.22 5.83
CA GLY A 14 4.16 -16.30 5.49
C GLY A 14 3.55 -16.73 4.15
N SER A 15 2.37 -17.36 4.20
CA SER A 15 1.70 -17.86 3.00
C SER A 15 1.41 -16.68 2.07
N LEU A 16 1.88 -16.75 0.82
CA LEU A 16 1.67 -15.70 -0.19
C LEU A 16 0.20 -15.31 -0.31
N ARG A 17 -0.72 -16.25 -0.08
CA ARG A 17 -2.16 -16.00 -0.04
C ARG A 17 -2.54 -15.03 1.07
N VAL A 18 -1.99 -15.18 2.28
CA VAL A 18 -2.28 -14.29 3.42
C VAL A 18 -1.77 -12.88 3.16
N CYS A 19 -0.59 -12.74 2.56
CA CYS A 19 -0.08 -11.43 2.13
C CYS A 19 -0.99 -10.79 1.07
N VAL A 20 -1.42 -11.55 0.06
CA VAL A 20 -2.34 -11.06 -0.97
C VAL A 20 -3.68 -10.66 -0.34
N PHE A 21 -4.26 -11.48 0.54
CA PHE A 21 -5.52 -11.15 1.22
C PHE A 21 -5.40 -9.89 2.09
N THR A 22 -4.31 -9.75 2.84
CA THR A 22 -4.06 -8.56 3.67
C THR A 22 -3.94 -7.32 2.79
N LEU A 23 -3.23 -7.42 1.68
CA LEU A 23 -3.03 -6.32 0.76
C LEU A 23 -4.34 -5.95 0.04
N VAL A 24 -5.14 -6.93 -0.37
CA VAL A 24 -6.49 -6.70 -0.92
C VAL A 24 -7.40 -6.03 0.11
N PHE A 25 -7.42 -6.51 1.36
CA PHE A 25 -8.22 -5.90 2.42
C PHE A 25 -7.82 -4.44 2.68
N SER A 26 -6.51 -4.16 2.69
CA SER A 26 -5.99 -2.79 2.81
C SER A 26 -6.38 -1.90 1.61
N ALA A 27 -6.33 -2.44 0.39
CA ALA A 27 -6.71 -1.71 -0.83
C ALA A 27 -8.23 -1.46 -0.92
N VAL A 28 -9.04 -2.42 -0.48
CA VAL A 28 -10.50 -2.31 -0.48
C VAL A 28 -10.98 -1.26 0.52
N GLY A 29 -10.34 -1.16 1.69
CA GLY A 29 -10.69 -0.32 2.85
C GLY A 29 -11.55 0.92 2.59
N VAL A 30 -10.94 2.12 2.65
CA VAL A 30 -11.66 3.39 2.43
C VAL A 30 -12.10 3.59 0.96
N GLY A 31 -11.52 2.83 0.02
CA GLY A 31 -11.82 2.92 -1.41
C GLY A 31 -13.22 2.41 -1.78
N ILE A 32 -13.79 1.46 -1.03
CA ILE A 32 -15.13 0.94 -1.33
C ILE A 32 -16.25 1.93 -0.98
N LEU A 33 -15.98 2.87 -0.07
CA LEU A 33 -16.90 3.94 0.32
C LEU A 33 -17.04 5.01 -0.77
N SER A 34 -15.97 5.25 -1.54
CA SER A 34 -15.99 6.24 -2.62
C SER A 34 -16.56 5.70 -3.93
N LEU A 35 -16.58 4.38 -4.13
CA LEU A 35 -17.14 3.74 -5.33
C LEU A 35 -18.62 4.07 -5.58
N PRO A 36 -19.58 3.90 -4.63
CA PRO A 36 -20.99 4.20 -4.90
C PRO A 36 -21.22 5.68 -5.23
N TRP A 37 -20.49 6.59 -4.58
CA TRP A 37 -20.58 8.03 -4.84
C TRP A 37 -19.96 8.39 -6.21
N ALA A 38 -18.82 7.81 -6.56
CA ALA A 38 -18.20 7.98 -7.87
C ALA A 38 -19.10 7.45 -9.00
N PHE A 39 -19.76 6.30 -8.81
CA PHE A 39 -20.75 5.78 -9.76
C PHE A 39 -21.99 6.67 -9.87
N ALA A 40 -22.43 7.28 -8.76
CA ALA A 40 -23.57 8.21 -8.76
C ALA A 40 -23.27 9.52 -9.49
N VAL A 41 -22.04 10.04 -9.40
CA VAL A 41 -21.66 11.34 -10.00
C VAL A 41 -21.21 11.19 -11.47
N LEU A 42 -20.56 10.09 -11.84
CA LEU A 42 -19.95 9.92 -13.17
C LEU A 42 -20.76 9.06 -14.16
N GLY A 43 -21.79 8.35 -13.69
CA GLY A 43 -22.56 7.40 -14.51
C GLY A 43 -21.79 6.09 -14.80
N MET A 44 -22.54 5.05 -15.19
CA MET A 44 -22.04 3.66 -15.28
C MET A 44 -20.76 3.52 -16.15
N TRP A 45 -20.73 4.17 -17.31
CA TRP A 45 -19.63 4.02 -18.28
C TRP A 45 -18.34 4.70 -17.83
N TRP A 46 -18.43 5.89 -17.25
CA TRP A 46 -17.26 6.66 -16.83
C TRP A 46 -16.68 6.16 -15.51
N GLY A 47 -17.54 5.68 -14.60
CA GLY A 47 -17.09 4.95 -13.41
C GLY A 47 -16.29 3.69 -13.77
N MET A 48 -16.77 2.89 -14.74
CA MET A 48 -16.09 1.69 -15.22
C MET A 48 -14.71 2.00 -15.82
N ALA A 49 -14.60 3.05 -16.64
CA ALA A 49 -13.35 3.46 -17.27
C ALA A 49 -12.28 3.88 -16.24
N ILE A 50 -12.66 4.68 -15.24
CA ILE A 50 -11.76 5.12 -14.16
C ILE A 50 -11.36 3.95 -13.25
N LEU A 51 -12.27 3.01 -12.99
CA LEU A 51 -11.97 1.79 -12.24
C LEU A 51 -10.91 0.94 -12.94
N ILE A 52 -11.07 0.72 -14.24
CA ILE A 52 -10.10 -0.01 -15.05
C ILE A 52 -8.75 0.72 -15.05
N LEU A 53 -8.75 2.04 -15.22
CA LEU A 53 -7.53 2.84 -15.22
C LEU A 53 -6.81 2.79 -13.86
N SER A 54 -7.54 2.88 -12.75
CA SER A 54 -7.02 2.77 -11.39
C SER A 54 -6.45 1.37 -11.10
N GLY A 55 -7.11 0.32 -11.60
CA GLY A 55 -6.62 -1.05 -11.53
C GLY A 55 -5.31 -1.23 -12.30
N VAL A 56 -5.21 -0.69 -13.52
CA VAL A 56 -3.97 -0.73 -14.32
C VAL A 56 -2.86 0.05 -13.61
N ALA A 57 -3.15 1.24 -13.08
CA ALA A 57 -2.18 2.03 -12.31
C ALA A 57 -1.68 1.26 -11.08
N SER A 58 -2.56 0.57 -10.36
CA SER A 58 -2.20 -0.26 -9.20
C SER A 58 -1.31 -1.44 -9.57
N LEU A 59 -1.54 -2.08 -10.72
CA LEU A 59 -0.66 -3.15 -11.22
C LEU A 59 0.74 -2.64 -11.56
N VAL A 60 0.84 -1.44 -12.14
CA VAL A 60 2.13 -0.79 -12.43
C VAL A 60 2.84 -0.45 -11.12
N SER A 61 2.14 0.15 -10.16
CA SER A 61 2.70 0.46 -8.84
C SER A 61 3.22 -0.79 -8.13
N MET A 62 2.46 -1.90 -8.14
CA MET A 62 2.92 -3.16 -7.58
C MET A 62 4.18 -3.71 -8.25
N LYS A 63 4.28 -3.61 -9.57
CA LYS A 63 5.47 -4.05 -10.32
C LYS A 63 6.70 -3.27 -9.87
N VAL A 64 6.58 -1.94 -9.80
CA VAL A 64 7.65 -1.05 -9.32
C VAL A 64 8.01 -1.40 -7.87
N LEU A 65 7.01 -1.59 -7.01
CA LEU A 65 7.21 -1.95 -5.60
C LEU A 65 7.95 -3.29 -5.44
N LEU A 66 7.61 -4.29 -6.26
CA LEU A 66 8.23 -5.61 -6.25
C LEU A 66 9.68 -5.57 -6.77
N ASP A 67 9.96 -4.80 -7.82
CA ASP A 67 11.32 -4.65 -8.33
C ASP A 67 12.21 -3.91 -7.32
N VAL A 68 11.69 -2.87 -6.67
CA VAL A 68 12.37 -2.14 -5.59
C VAL A 68 12.61 -3.06 -4.37
N GLY A 69 11.62 -3.87 -4.00
CA GLY A 69 11.73 -4.83 -2.90
C GLY A 69 12.74 -5.95 -3.18
N ARG A 70 12.82 -6.44 -4.42
CA ARG A 70 13.80 -7.45 -4.84
C ARG A 70 15.22 -6.92 -4.93
N ALA A 71 15.40 -5.68 -5.39
CA ALA A 71 16.71 -5.08 -5.53
C ALA A 71 17.41 -4.80 -4.19
N THR A 72 16.65 -4.65 -3.10
CA THR A 72 17.21 -4.09 -1.86
C THR A 72 17.51 -5.15 -0.79
N GLY A 73 16.76 -6.25 -0.70
CA GLY A 73 17.04 -7.34 0.24
C GLY A 73 17.12 -6.93 1.74
N MET A 74 16.84 -5.68 2.06
CA MET A 74 16.91 -5.05 3.38
C MET A 74 15.58 -4.34 3.67
N ASN A 75 15.19 -4.37 4.94
CA ASN A 75 13.85 -4.02 5.44
C ASN A 75 13.43 -2.54 5.33
N SER A 76 14.16 -1.68 4.62
CA SER A 76 13.89 -0.24 4.62
C SER A 76 13.77 0.35 3.22
N TYR A 77 12.56 0.84 2.93
CA TYR A 77 12.14 1.51 1.69
C TYR A 77 13.01 2.73 1.33
N GLN A 78 13.66 3.33 2.34
CA GLN A 78 14.47 4.54 2.21
C GLN A 78 15.84 4.30 1.55
N ASP A 79 16.43 3.11 1.66
CA ASP A 79 17.70 2.78 0.99
C ASP A 79 17.51 2.35 -0.47
N CYS A 80 16.36 1.74 -0.80
CA CYS A 80 16.03 1.32 -2.16
C CYS A 80 15.96 2.52 -3.13
N VAL A 81 15.32 3.59 -2.69
CA VAL A 81 15.10 4.82 -3.47
C VAL A 81 16.40 5.62 -3.63
N LYS A 82 17.30 5.52 -2.65
CA LYS A 82 18.60 6.19 -2.65
C LYS A 82 19.52 5.68 -3.76
N LEU A 83 19.38 4.41 -4.14
CA LEU A 83 20.23 3.73 -5.12
C LEU A 83 19.76 3.94 -6.58
N TYR A 84 18.48 4.21 -6.82
CA TYR A 84 17.93 4.36 -8.18
C TYR A 84 17.57 5.80 -8.60
N MET A 85 17.29 6.72 -7.66
CA MET A 85 16.67 8.03 -8.02
C MET A 85 17.12 9.24 -7.16
N GLY A 86 18.05 9.04 -6.22
CA GLY A 86 18.58 10.11 -5.37
C GLY A 86 17.68 10.50 -4.18
N SER A 87 18.26 11.22 -3.22
CA SER A 87 17.68 11.56 -1.90
C SER A 87 16.41 12.43 -1.93
N ALA A 88 16.04 12.99 -3.10
CA ALA A 88 14.81 13.76 -3.26
C ALA A 88 13.56 12.88 -3.29
N SER A 89 13.59 11.77 -4.06
CA SER A 89 12.43 10.88 -4.21
C SER A 89 12.06 10.17 -2.91
N CYS A 90 13.03 9.90 -2.04
CA CYS A 90 12.78 9.29 -0.73
C CYS A 90 11.90 10.19 0.14
N ARG A 91 12.18 11.50 0.17
CA ARG A 91 11.37 12.49 0.91
C ARG A 91 9.97 12.64 0.32
N VAL A 92 9.84 12.60 -1.00
CA VAL A 92 8.54 12.69 -1.66
C VAL A 92 7.67 11.49 -1.30
N VAL A 93 8.21 10.26 -1.35
CA VAL A 93 7.42 9.06 -1.01
C VAL A 93 7.06 9.04 0.48
N GLU A 94 7.98 9.43 1.36
CA GLU A 94 7.70 9.55 2.80
C GLU A 94 6.58 10.56 3.08
N ALA A 95 6.61 11.73 2.42
CA ALA A 95 5.56 12.73 2.54
C ALA A 95 4.19 12.23 2.01
N VAL A 96 4.18 11.50 0.89
CA VAL A 96 2.96 10.91 0.33
C VAL A 96 2.39 9.83 1.25
N LEU A 97 3.22 8.96 1.82
CA LEU A 97 2.81 7.95 2.80
C LEU A 97 2.24 8.59 4.07
N PHE A 98 2.88 9.66 4.55
CA PHE A 98 2.39 10.39 5.73
C PHE A 98 1.02 11.03 5.46
N LEU A 99 0.87 11.65 4.28
CA LEU A 99 -0.39 12.25 3.85
C LEU A 99 -1.49 11.19 3.67
N ASP A 100 -1.15 10.01 3.14
CA ASP A 100 -2.07 8.88 2.97
C ASP A 100 -2.57 8.35 4.32
N CYS A 101 -1.68 8.11 5.29
CA CYS A 101 -2.07 7.70 6.64
C CYS A 101 -2.96 8.75 7.32
N PHE A 102 -2.62 10.02 7.17
CA PHE A 102 -3.43 11.11 7.73
C PHE A 102 -4.81 11.17 7.06
N GLY A 103 -4.87 11.06 5.73
CA GLY A 103 -6.10 11.03 4.96
C GLY A 103 -7.01 9.85 5.30
N ALA A 104 -6.45 8.65 5.43
CA ALA A 104 -7.19 7.45 5.84
C ALA A 104 -7.78 7.62 7.25
N THR A 105 -7.02 8.18 8.18
CA THR A 105 -7.49 8.46 9.55
C THR A 105 -8.61 9.50 9.56
N ALA A 106 -8.46 10.59 8.80
CA ALA A 106 -9.47 11.64 8.69
C ALA A 106 -10.78 11.14 8.05
N ALA A 107 -10.66 10.33 6.99
CA ALA A 107 -11.82 9.71 6.34
C ALA A 107 -12.58 8.78 7.30
N PHE A 108 -11.84 7.99 8.10
CA PHE A 108 -12.43 7.11 9.10
C PHE A 108 -13.14 7.90 10.22
N MET A 109 -12.55 9.01 10.68
CA MET A 109 -13.18 9.90 11.66
C MET A 109 -14.47 10.53 11.13
N ASN A 110 -14.49 10.98 9.88
CA ASN A 110 -15.69 11.55 9.27
C ASN A 110 -16.81 10.50 9.16
N PHE A 111 -16.47 9.28 8.75
CA PHE A 111 -17.43 8.17 8.68
C PHE A 111 -17.98 7.79 10.06
N MET A 112 -17.14 7.82 11.11
CA MET A 112 -17.58 7.54 12.47
C MET A 112 -18.45 8.67 13.05
N PHE A 113 -18.24 9.92 12.63
CA PHE A 113 -19.01 11.08 13.08
C PHE A 113 -20.38 11.19 12.39
N ASP A 114 -20.50 10.65 11.17
CA ASP A 114 -21.75 10.61 10.39
C ASP A 114 -22.76 9.56 10.90
N PHE A 115 -22.36 8.70 11.85
CA PHE A 115 -23.20 7.72 12.56
C PHE A 115 -23.51 8.15 14.00
#